data_AF-A0A014MV36-F1
#
_entry.id   AF-A0A014MV36-F1
#
_cell.length_a   1.000
_cell.length_b   1.000
_cell.length_c   1.000
_cell.angle_alpha   90.00
_cell.angle_beta   90.00
_cell.angle_gamma   90.00
#
_symmetry.space_group_name_H-M   'P 1'
#
loop_
_entity.id
_entity.type
_entity.pdbx_description
1 polymer ?
#
loop_
_entity_poly.entity_id
_entity_poly.type
_entity_poly.pdbx_seq_one_letter_code
_entity_poly.pdbx_strand_id
1 'polypeptide(L)'
;MDGHESHHSTDFELFCKDHKIITVYMPAHSSHILQPLDVGCFGPLKRAYGQEIEMFMKAHITHITKTDFLPALFAANQAAMTGKIIKGAFRGAGLVPFDPESVLSRLDVQLRTPSPVEGDVESRLEIDRIDRFRALIDRFISIVTFNRSMSIEQPFQSIDATFISIERPL
;
A
#
# COMPACT_ATOMS: atom_id res chain seq x y z
N MET A 1 -4.12 -4.82 3.22
CA MET A 1 -3.39 -5.20 4.45
C MET A 1 -2.41 -6.31 4.10
N ASP A 2 -1.19 -6.25 4.63
CA ASP A 2 -0.07 -7.16 4.33
C ASP A 2 -0.19 -8.55 4.99
N GLY A 3 -1.29 -8.81 5.69
CA GLY A 3 -1.56 -10.10 6.33
C GLY A 3 -0.81 -10.29 7.65
N HIS A 4 -0.23 -9.23 8.22
CA HIS A 4 0.37 -9.29 9.55
C HIS A 4 -0.67 -9.64 10.63
N GLU A 5 -0.32 -10.46 11.63
CA GLU A 5 -1.25 -11.00 12.64
C GLU A 5 -2.07 -9.93 13.38
N SER A 6 -1.50 -8.72 13.54
CA SER A 6 -2.20 -7.57 14.12
C SER A 6 -3.41 -7.08 13.31
N HIS A 7 -3.56 -7.51 12.07
CA HIS A 7 -4.70 -7.18 11.19
C HIS A 7 -5.81 -8.23 11.21
N HIS A 8 -5.68 -9.25 12.07
CA HIS A 8 -6.63 -10.35 12.23
C HIS A 8 -7.27 -10.41 13.63
N SER A 9 -7.24 -9.31 14.38
CA SER A 9 -7.96 -9.28 15.66
C SER A 9 -9.47 -9.15 15.41
N THR A 10 -10.24 -9.88 16.22
CA THR A 10 -11.71 -9.83 16.19
C THR A 10 -12.24 -8.41 16.37
N ASP A 11 -11.59 -7.62 17.23
CA ASP A 11 -11.96 -6.23 17.50
C ASP A 11 -11.76 -5.35 16.26
N PHE A 12 -10.69 -5.57 15.50
CA PHE A 12 -10.44 -4.85 14.25
C PHE A 12 -11.47 -5.21 13.18
N GLU A 13 -11.81 -6.49 13.05
CA GLU A 13 -12.81 -6.95 12.09
C GLU A 13 -14.22 -6.44 12.42
N LEU A 14 -14.60 -6.44 13.70
CA LEU A 14 -15.85 -5.86 14.19
C LEU A 14 -15.93 -4.37 13.90
N PHE A 15 -14.86 -3.62 14.22
CA PHE A 15 -14.77 -2.21 13.90
C PHE A 15 -14.95 -1.95 12.41
N CYS A 16 -14.23 -2.67 11.55
CA CYS A 16 -14.38 -2.50 10.10
C CYS A 16 -15.80 -2.83 9.62
N LYS A 17 -16.43 -3.88 10.17
CA LYS A 17 -17.80 -4.25 9.82
C LYS A 17 -18.81 -3.19 10.23
N ASP A 18 -18.73 -2.68 11.46
CA ASP A 18 -19.65 -1.67 11.99
C ASP A 18 -19.55 -0.35 11.22
N HIS A 19 -18.33 0.00 10.79
CA HIS A 19 -18.06 1.21 10.00
C HIS A 19 -18.16 1.00 8.48
N LYS A 20 -18.62 -0.17 8.01
CA LYS A 20 -18.73 -0.52 6.58
C LYS A 20 -17.42 -0.35 5.80
N ILE A 21 -16.29 -0.53 6.48
CA ILE A 21 -14.95 -0.53 5.91
C ILE A 21 -14.67 -1.93 5.36
N ILE A 22 -14.37 -2.01 4.07
CA ILE A 22 -14.05 -3.29 3.44
C ILE A 22 -12.54 -3.55 3.55
N THR A 23 -12.18 -4.58 4.31
CA THR A 23 -10.79 -5.01 4.44
C THR A 23 -10.39 -5.91 3.27
N VAL A 24 -9.25 -5.61 2.67
CA VAL A 24 -8.65 -6.38 1.57
C VAL A 24 -7.28 -6.88 2.07
N TYR A 25 -7.13 -8.20 2.17
CA TYR A 25 -5.91 -8.86 2.62
C TYR A 25 -5.13 -9.35 1.41
N MET A 26 -3.86 -8.99 1.30
CA MET A 26 -3.03 -9.43 0.19
C MET A 26 -2.48 -10.84 0.45
N PRO A 27 -2.16 -11.62 -0.60
CA PRO A 27 -1.43 -12.86 -0.43
C PRO A 27 -0.08 -12.61 0.25
N ALA A 28 0.43 -13.62 0.97
CA ALA A 28 1.75 -13.53 1.57
C ALA A 28 2.82 -13.12 0.55
N HIS A 29 3.76 -12.27 0.97
CA HIS A 29 4.88 -11.78 0.16
C HIS A 29 4.49 -11.10 -1.16
N SER A 30 3.35 -10.39 -1.21
CA SER A 30 2.92 -9.65 -2.41
C SER A 30 2.84 -8.13 -2.22
N SER A 31 3.14 -7.64 -1.01
CA SER A 31 3.08 -6.23 -0.64
C SER A 31 3.90 -5.33 -1.56
N HIS A 32 5.14 -5.71 -1.88
CA HIS A 32 6.04 -4.96 -2.76
C HIS A 32 5.57 -4.84 -4.21
N ILE A 33 4.53 -5.59 -4.58
CA ILE A 33 3.96 -5.64 -5.93
C ILE A 33 2.60 -4.94 -5.96
N LEU A 34 1.79 -5.17 -4.93
CA LEU A 34 0.40 -4.73 -4.88
C LEU A 34 0.19 -3.40 -4.17
N GLN A 35 1.05 -3.03 -3.22
CA GLN A 35 0.83 -1.82 -2.43
C GLN A 35 1.40 -0.62 -3.18
N PRO A 36 0.56 0.35 -3.60
CA PRO A 36 1.06 1.56 -4.25
C PRO A 36 2.11 2.28 -3.40
N LEU A 37 1.97 2.24 -2.07
CA LEU A 37 2.94 2.82 -1.17
C LEU A 37 4.35 2.23 -1.35
N ASP A 38 4.45 0.90 -1.39
CA ASP A 38 5.72 0.21 -1.60
C ASP A 38 6.23 0.35 -3.04
N VAL A 39 5.34 0.27 -4.02
CA VAL A 39 5.68 0.31 -5.45
C VAL A 39 6.20 1.68 -5.88
N GLY A 40 5.65 2.78 -5.33
CA GLY A 40 5.91 4.11 -5.90
C GLY A 40 6.03 5.27 -4.92
N CYS A 41 5.54 5.19 -3.69
CA CYS A 41 5.56 6.34 -2.77
C CYS A 41 6.76 6.33 -1.82
N PHE A 42 7.14 5.18 -1.28
CA PHE A 42 8.22 5.11 -0.27
C PHE A 42 9.60 5.42 -0.83
N GLY A 43 9.89 5.09 -2.10
CA GLY A 43 11.14 5.47 -2.75
C GLY A 43 11.34 7.00 -2.77
N PRO A 44 10.42 7.77 -3.39
CA PRO A 44 10.44 9.23 -3.35
C PRO A 44 10.44 9.82 -1.94
N LEU A 45 9.66 9.27 -1.01
CA LEU A 45 9.63 9.75 0.38
C LEU A 45 10.98 9.59 1.08
N LYS A 46 11.61 8.39 0.97
CA LYS A 46 12.94 8.13 1.53
C LYS A 46 13.98 9.08 0.95
N ARG A 47 13.91 9.36 -0.35
CA ARG A 47 14.82 10.30 -1.01
C ARG A 47 14.61 11.74 -0.52
N ALA A 48 13.36 12.21 -0.46
CA ALA A 48 13.05 13.55 0.04
C ALA A 48 13.48 13.71 1.50
N TYR A 49 13.23 12.70 2.33
CA TYR A 49 13.69 12.70 3.71
C TYR A 49 15.23 12.73 3.81
N GLY A 50 15.93 11.94 2.99
CA GLY A 50 17.39 12.01 2.90
C GLY A 50 17.90 13.43 2.60
N GLN A 51 17.20 14.18 1.75
CA GLN A 51 17.54 15.58 1.44
C GLN A 51 17.36 16.51 2.65
N GLU A 52 16.29 16.34 3.43
CA GLU A 52 16.10 17.09 4.68
C GLU A 52 17.24 16.82 5.68
N ILE A 53 17.65 15.55 5.81
CA ILE A 53 18.77 15.17 6.68
C ILE A 53 20.10 15.74 6.17
N GLU A 54 20.33 15.77 4.86
CA GLU A 54 21.49 16.44 4.27
C GLU A 54 21.54 17.94 4.58
N MET A 55 20.39 18.62 4.65
CA MET A 55 20.34 20.04 5.04
C MET A 55 20.77 20.23 6.50
N PHE A 56 20.30 19.37 7.41
CA PHE A 56 20.76 19.39 8.81
C PHE A 56 22.26 19.14 8.94
N MET A 57 22.80 18.18 8.18
CA MET A 57 24.25 17.91 8.17
C MET A 57 25.05 19.12 7.69
N LYS A 58 24.58 19.83 6.65
CA LYS A 58 25.20 21.08 6.16
C LYS A 58 25.14 22.22 7.18
N ALA A 59 24.14 22.23 8.04
CA ALA A 59 24.00 23.15 9.16
C ALA A 59 24.81 22.73 10.41
N HIS A 60 25.70 21.74 10.29
CA HIS A 60 26.49 21.16 11.38
C HIS A 60 25.67 20.52 12.52
N ILE A 61 24.42 20.14 12.24
CA ILE A 61 23.60 19.33 13.14
C ILE A 61 23.96 17.86 12.87
N THR A 62 24.70 17.25 13.80
CA THR A 62 25.24 15.89 13.67
C THR A 62 24.36 14.82 14.32
N HIS A 63 23.31 15.22 15.03
CA HIS A 63 22.38 14.31 15.70
C HIS A 63 20.94 14.75 15.48
N ILE A 64 20.13 13.89 14.87
CA ILE A 64 18.70 14.11 14.66
C ILE A 64 17.98 13.63 15.92
N THR A 65 17.29 14.53 16.61
CA THR A 65 16.45 14.19 17.76
C THR A 65 15.03 13.84 17.29
N LYS A 66 14.20 13.32 18.21
CA LYS A 66 12.78 13.08 17.93
C LYS A 66 12.03 14.36 17.53
N THR A 67 12.45 15.52 18.04
CA THR A 67 11.84 16.81 17.69
C THR A 67 12.23 17.30 16.30
N ASP A 68 13.35 16.80 15.75
CA ASP A 68 13.80 17.12 14.38
C ASP A 68 13.22 16.15 13.34
N PHE A 69 12.98 14.90 13.77
CA PHE A 69 12.44 13.83 12.92
C PHE A 69 11.07 14.19 12.32
N LEU A 70 10.11 14.60 13.15
CA LEU A 70 8.73 14.84 12.69
C LEU A 70 8.65 16.01 11.69
N PRO A 71 9.29 17.17 11.92
CA PRO A 71 9.33 18.25 10.94
C PRO A 71 9.96 17.83 9.60
N ALA A 72 11.11 17.12 9.62
CA ALA A 72 11.74 16.66 8.38
C ALA A 72 10.89 15.61 7.65
N LEU A 73 10.28 14.68 8.37
CA LEU A 73 9.36 13.72 7.77
C LEU A 73 8.15 14.43 7.15
N PHE A 74 7.62 15.45 7.83
CA PHE A 74 6.51 16.23 7.32
C PHE A 74 6.87 17.02 6.05
N ALA A 75 8.03 17.67 6.03
CA ALA A 75 8.54 18.36 4.84
C ALA A 75 8.76 17.39 3.66
N ALA A 76 9.42 16.26 3.93
CA ALA A 76 9.63 15.20 2.94
C ALA A 76 8.31 14.63 2.41
N ASN A 77 7.32 14.46 3.28
CA ASN A 77 6.00 13.96 2.90
C ASN A 77 5.27 14.94 1.98
N GLN A 78 5.31 16.24 2.26
CA GLN A 78 4.74 17.25 1.37
C GLN A 78 5.42 17.27 -0.01
N ALA A 79 6.74 17.06 -0.05
CA ALA A 79 7.50 17.00 -1.30
C ALA A 79 7.24 15.70 -2.10
N ALA A 80 7.05 14.57 -1.42
CA ALA A 80 6.96 13.25 -2.05
C ALA A 80 5.53 12.79 -2.34
N MET A 81 4.53 13.13 -1.52
CA MET A 81 3.14 12.67 -1.69
C MET A 81 2.34 13.54 -2.66
N THR A 82 2.94 13.82 -3.83
CA THR A 82 2.26 14.57 -4.88
C THR A 82 1.25 13.71 -5.61
N GLY A 83 0.19 14.32 -6.14
CA GLY A 83 -0.81 13.59 -6.96
C GLY A 83 -0.21 12.86 -8.16
N LYS A 84 0.92 13.33 -8.71
CA LYS A 84 1.66 12.64 -9.78
C LYS A 84 2.31 11.34 -9.28
N ILE A 85 2.98 11.38 -8.13
CA ILE A 85 3.62 10.20 -7.53
C ILE A 85 2.57 9.18 -7.12
N ILE A 86 1.49 9.63 -6.47
CA ILE A 86 0.39 8.76 -6.07
C ILE A 86 -0.24 8.11 -7.29
N LYS A 87 -0.63 8.86 -8.33
CA LYS A 87 -1.19 8.26 -9.56
C LYS A 87 -0.21 7.29 -10.23
N GLY A 88 1.08 7.63 -10.26
CA GLY A 88 2.13 6.75 -10.78
C GLY A 88 2.25 5.45 -9.99
N ALA A 89 2.17 5.52 -8.66
CA ALA A 89 2.20 4.37 -7.78
C ALA A 89 1.00 3.43 -8.00
N PHE A 90 -0.20 3.99 -8.12
CA PHE A 90 -1.41 3.21 -8.45
C PHE A 90 -1.33 2.56 -9.83
N ARG A 91 -0.72 3.23 -10.81
CA ARG A 91 -0.43 2.64 -12.13
C ARG A 91 0.61 1.53 -12.03
N GLY A 92 1.67 1.74 -11.25
CA GLY A 92 2.74 0.76 -11.06
C GLY A 92 2.24 -0.53 -10.42
N ALA A 93 1.26 -0.43 -9.52
CA ALA A 93 0.54 -1.53 -8.89
C ALA A 93 -0.59 -2.13 -9.76
N GLY A 94 -0.76 -1.65 -11.00
CA GLY A 94 -1.78 -2.13 -11.94
C GLY A 94 -3.22 -1.84 -11.54
N LEU A 95 -3.45 -0.87 -10.63
CA LEU A 95 -4.78 -0.55 -10.11
C LEU A 95 -5.49 0.53 -10.93
N VAL A 96 -4.73 1.53 -11.43
CA VAL A 96 -5.30 2.69 -12.16
C VAL A 96 -4.40 3.13 -13.34
N PRO A 97 -4.81 2.90 -14.61
CA PRO A 97 -5.94 2.06 -15.02
C PRO A 97 -5.74 0.61 -14.55
N PHE A 98 -6.83 -0.14 -14.44
CA PHE A 98 -6.74 -1.53 -14.04
C PHE A 98 -6.02 -2.35 -15.13
N ASP A 99 -4.90 -2.96 -14.74
CA ASP A 99 -4.06 -3.79 -15.60
C ASP A 99 -3.41 -4.91 -14.77
N PRO A 100 -4.17 -6.00 -14.48
CA PRO A 100 -3.69 -7.09 -13.65
C PRO A 100 -2.56 -7.88 -14.31
N GLU A 101 -2.53 -7.94 -15.64
CA GLU A 101 -1.53 -8.71 -16.40
C GLU A 101 -0.12 -8.08 -16.28
N SER A 102 -0.04 -6.74 -16.23
CA SER A 102 1.22 -6.03 -15.95
C SER A 102 1.82 -6.36 -14.57
N VAL A 103 0.99 -6.82 -13.64
CA VAL A 103 1.38 -7.16 -12.26
C VAL A 103 1.67 -8.65 -12.15
N LEU A 104 0.79 -9.50 -12.69
CA LEU A 104 0.93 -10.96 -12.72
C LEU A 104 2.21 -11.42 -13.42
N SER A 105 2.59 -10.77 -14.51
CA SER A 105 3.87 -11.04 -15.20
C SER A 105 5.11 -10.83 -14.32
N ARG A 106 5.03 -10.02 -13.25
CA ARG A 106 6.12 -9.82 -12.28
C ARG A 106 6.12 -10.88 -11.17
N LEU A 107 4.96 -11.48 -10.89
CA LEU A 107 4.83 -12.58 -9.91
C LEU A 107 5.45 -13.88 -10.45
N ASP A 108 5.20 -14.22 -11.73
CA ASP A 108 5.72 -15.43 -12.39
C ASP A 108 7.27 -15.48 -12.40
N VAL A 109 7.92 -14.31 -12.53
CA VAL A 109 9.40 -14.21 -12.53
C VAL A 109 10.02 -14.53 -11.16
N GLN A 110 9.31 -14.29 -10.04
CA GLN A 110 9.84 -14.53 -8.69
C GLN A 110 9.61 -15.95 -8.17
N LEU A 111 8.68 -16.71 -8.77
CA LEU A 111 8.37 -18.08 -8.34
C LEU A 111 9.31 -19.14 -8.91
N ARG A 112 10.12 -18.79 -9.90
CA ARG A 112 11.15 -19.67 -10.44
C ARG A 112 12.38 -19.72 -9.54
N THR A 113 12.28 -20.44 -8.44
CA THR A 113 13.47 -20.97 -7.75
C THR A 113 13.95 -22.23 -8.50
N PRO A 114 15.25 -22.45 -8.76
CA PRO A 114 15.69 -23.64 -9.48
C PRO A 114 15.72 -24.89 -8.58
N SER A 115 14.96 -25.93 -8.99
CA SER A 115 15.10 -27.39 -8.70
C SER A 115 14.51 -27.99 -7.41
N PRO A 116 14.19 -29.32 -7.37
CA PRO A 116 13.65 -30.20 -8.42
C PRO A 116 12.38 -31.02 -8.00
N VAL A 117 11.46 -31.19 -8.96
CA VAL A 117 10.40 -32.22 -9.11
C VAL A 117 9.43 -32.54 -7.95
N GLU A 118 8.25 -31.91 -7.97
CA GLU A 118 6.92 -32.55 -7.80
C GLU A 118 5.87 -31.77 -8.63
N GLY A 119 5.60 -32.24 -9.85
CA GLY A 119 5.04 -31.42 -10.96
C GLY A 119 3.55 -31.06 -10.92
N ASP A 120 2.74 -31.63 -10.02
CA ASP A 120 1.27 -31.44 -10.05
C ASP A 120 0.72 -30.63 -8.86
N VAL A 121 1.43 -30.61 -7.73
CA VAL A 121 0.98 -29.88 -6.53
C VAL A 121 1.42 -28.42 -6.59
N GLU A 122 2.66 -28.17 -7.01
CA GLU A 122 3.22 -26.82 -7.13
C GLU A 122 2.45 -25.99 -8.18
N SER A 123 2.18 -26.57 -9.35
CA SER A 123 1.42 -25.93 -10.42
C SER A 123 -0.02 -25.61 -9.99
N ARG A 124 -0.65 -26.48 -9.21
CA ARG A 124 -1.99 -26.25 -8.65
C ARG A 124 -1.99 -25.16 -7.58
N LEU A 125 -0.97 -25.11 -6.71
CA LEU A 125 -0.80 -24.05 -5.70
C LEU A 125 -0.53 -22.69 -6.35
N GLU A 126 0.21 -22.67 -7.46
CA GLU A 126 0.52 -21.46 -8.23
C GLU A 126 -0.73 -20.90 -8.92
N ILE A 127 -1.53 -21.76 -9.58
CA ILE A 127 -2.83 -21.38 -10.17
C ILE A 127 -3.77 -20.83 -9.08
N ASP A 128 -3.89 -21.51 -7.94
CA ASP A 128 -4.74 -21.10 -6.82
C ASP A 128 -4.28 -19.76 -6.19
N ARG A 129 -2.97 -19.48 -6.17
CA ARG A 129 -2.45 -18.16 -5.78
C ARG A 129 -2.80 -17.06 -6.78
N ILE A 130 -2.69 -17.33 -8.08
CA ILE A 130 -3.06 -16.38 -9.14
C ILE A 130 -4.56 -16.09 -9.10
N ASP A 131 -5.40 -17.11 -8.91
CA ASP A 131 -6.85 -16.95 -8.86
C ASP A 131 -7.29 -16.17 -7.61
N ARG A 132 -6.69 -16.45 -6.44
CA ARG A 132 -6.91 -15.63 -5.23
C ARG A 132 -6.50 -14.17 -5.44
N PHE A 133 -5.38 -13.95 -6.13
CA PHE A 133 -4.88 -12.62 -6.44
C PHE A 133 -5.83 -11.86 -7.37
N ARG A 134 -6.29 -12.49 -8.45
CA ARG A 134 -7.30 -11.94 -9.36
C ARG A 134 -8.59 -11.59 -8.62
N ALA A 135 -9.11 -12.52 -7.81
CA ALA A 135 -10.32 -12.30 -7.01
C ALA A 135 -10.18 -11.12 -6.03
N LEU A 136 -9.00 -10.95 -5.42
CA LEU A 136 -8.71 -9.81 -4.54
C LEU A 136 -8.73 -8.48 -5.29
N ILE A 137 -8.12 -8.43 -6.48
CA ILE A 137 -8.09 -7.19 -7.27
C ILE A 137 -9.47 -6.88 -7.84
N ASP A 138 -10.20 -7.89 -8.33
CA ASP A 138 -11.58 -7.72 -8.81
C ASP A 138 -12.49 -7.21 -7.70
N ARG A 139 -12.32 -7.72 -6.46
CA ARG A 139 -13.03 -7.20 -5.29
C ARG A 139 -12.67 -5.75 -5.03
N PHE A 140 -11.39 -5.39 -5.07
CA PHE A 140 -10.94 -4.00 -4.88
C PHE A 140 -11.54 -3.06 -5.93
N ILE A 141 -11.57 -3.46 -7.20
CA ILE A 141 -12.11 -2.64 -8.29
C ILE A 141 -13.61 -2.53 -8.23
N SER A 142 -14.30 -3.62 -7.91
CA SER A 142 -15.74 -3.59 -7.65
C SER A 142 -16.05 -2.55 -6.57
N ILE A 143 -15.28 -2.52 -5.48
CA ILE A 143 -15.44 -1.54 -4.39
C ILE A 143 -15.16 -0.11 -4.87
N VAL A 144 -14.05 0.12 -5.56
CA VAL A 144 -13.67 1.46 -6.05
C VAL A 144 -14.68 1.98 -7.08
N THR A 145 -15.17 1.11 -7.96
CA THR A 145 -16.15 1.43 -9.01
C THR A 145 -17.54 1.65 -8.41
N PHE A 146 -17.95 0.83 -7.45
CA PHE A 146 -19.20 1.00 -6.70
C PHE A 146 -19.24 2.33 -5.93
N ASN A 147 -18.16 2.67 -5.22
CA ASN A 147 -18.05 3.97 -4.55
C ASN A 147 -18.05 5.15 -5.54
N ARG A 148 -17.47 4.97 -6.74
CA ARG A 148 -17.53 5.99 -7.81
C ARG A 148 -18.96 6.18 -8.32
N SER A 149 -19.77 5.13 -8.44
CA SER A 149 -21.19 5.25 -8.82
C SER A 149 -22.04 5.96 -7.76
N MET A 150 -21.71 5.78 -6.47
CA MET A 150 -22.35 6.50 -5.35
C MET A 150 -21.89 7.96 -5.24
N SER A 151 -20.66 8.27 -5.65
CA SER A 151 -20.08 9.63 -5.61
C SER A 151 -20.54 10.54 -6.77
N ILE A 152 -21.28 10.02 -7.77
CA ILE A 152 -21.91 10.88 -8.80
C ILE A 152 -23.10 11.65 -8.20
N GLU A 153 -23.64 11.22 -7.06
CA GLU A 153 -24.74 11.92 -6.38
C GLU A 153 -24.32 12.85 -5.24
N GLN A 154 -23.05 12.90 -4.81
CA GLN A 154 -22.60 13.83 -3.76
C GLN A 154 -21.16 14.34 -4.04
N PRO A 155 -20.95 15.66 -4.15
CA PRO A 155 -19.61 16.22 -4.36
C PRO A 155 -18.76 15.97 -3.10
N PHE A 156 -17.61 15.33 -3.28
CA PHE A 156 -16.58 15.14 -2.26
C PHE A 156 -16.13 16.51 -1.74
N GLN A 157 -16.74 16.99 -0.65
CA GLN A 157 -16.17 18.05 0.16
C GLN A 157 -14.93 17.49 0.85
N SER A 158 -13.82 18.21 0.69
CA SER A 158 -12.60 18.22 1.50
C SER A 158 -12.41 17.00 2.41
N ILE A 159 -11.51 16.08 2.03
CA ILE A 159 -10.92 15.17 3.01
C ILE A 159 -10.04 16.02 3.92
N ASP A 160 -10.61 16.52 5.01
CA ASP A 160 -9.84 16.95 6.16
C ASP A 160 -9.09 15.73 6.69
N ALA A 161 -7.76 15.83 6.68
CA ALA A 161 -6.87 14.82 7.22
C ALA A 161 -7.04 14.71 8.74
N THR A 162 -8.08 14.01 9.17
CA THR A 162 -8.22 13.57 10.56
C THR A 162 -7.26 12.40 10.74
N PHE A 163 -6.05 12.74 11.15
CA PHE A 163 -5.05 11.82 11.65
C PHE A 163 -5.67 11.07 12.84
N ILE A 164 -5.88 9.76 12.72
CA ILE A 164 -6.33 8.93 13.84
C ILE A 164 -5.16 8.88 14.84
N SER A 165 -5.21 9.75 15.84
CA SER A 165 -4.45 9.61 17.08
C SER A 165 -5.01 8.41 17.84
N ILE A 166 -4.22 7.34 17.90
CA ILE A 166 -4.44 6.27 18.88
C ILE A 166 -3.97 6.82 20.23
N GLU A 167 -4.87 7.46 20.97
CA GLU A 167 -4.69 7.69 22.40
C GLU A 167 -4.73 6.34 23.12
N ARG A 168 -3.61 5.96 23.74
CA ARG A 168 -3.58 4.88 24.73
C ARG A 168 -4.03 5.46 26.07
N PRO A 169 -5.00 4.85 26.79
CA PRO A 169 -5.21 5.18 28.18
C PRO A 169 -4.09 4.58 29.05
N LEU A 170 -3.81 5.32 30.15
CA LEU A 170 -2.73 5.17 31.13
C LEU A 170 -2.61 3.77 31.77
#